data_AF-A0A9E1N682-F1
#
_entry.id   AF-A0A9E1N682-F1
#
_cell.length_a   1.000
_cell.length_b   1.000
_cell.length_c   1.000
_cell.angle_alpha   90.00
_cell.angle_beta   90.00
_cell.angle_gamma   90.00
#
_symmetry.space_group_name_H-M   'P 1'
#
loop_
_entity.id
_entity.type
_entity.pdbx_description
1 polymer ?
#
loop_
_entity_poly.entity_id
_entity_poly.type
_entity_poly.pdbx_seq_one_letter_code
_entity_poly.pdbx_strand_id
1 'polypeptide(L)'
;MKTKLTKRFSSLIAILAFLALLAGNAYAITNSESVVSPYWQSDSGSYTFIAVSHTSLSGMASQIGLTVNAIQNDQSAFGTAVTFTIESGNTTRIFIVRTNQSTINETSISSAQFIVGTTNFEHGHIRIDTIATSPTSSTGDASLSGDGFRDTTMLSYWGTVVVEANTTGFAMEFIGDMHDSAIAPTFDGSSGIDVAGPGAP
;
A
#
# COMPACT_ATOMS: atom_id res chain seq x y z
N MET A 1 19.27 41.74 36.17
CA MET A 1 19.48 41.34 34.75
C MET A 1 19.43 39.82 34.49
N LYS A 2 18.74 38.99 35.29
CA LYS A 2 18.75 37.51 35.14
C LYS A 2 17.48 36.89 34.53
N THR A 3 16.42 37.65 34.28
CA THR A 3 15.10 37.13 33.87
C THR A 3 14.89 36.99 32.36
N LYS A 4 15.68 37.69 31.53
CA LYS A 4 15.54 37.63 30.06
C LYS A 4 16.10 36.35 29.45
N LEU A 5 17.09 35.73 30.09
CA LEU A 5 17.76 34.54 29.57
C LEU A 5 16.91 33.27 29.81
N THR A 6 16.37 33.09 31.02
CA THR A 6 15.49 31.96 31.36
C THR A 6 14.19 31.93 30.55
N LYS A 7 13.60 33.11 30.27
CA LYS A 7 12.40 33.21 29.42
C LYS A 7 12.67 32.79 27.96
N ARG A 8 13.86 33.08 27.43
CA ARG A 8 14.28 32.70 26.07
C ARG A 8 14.52 31.19 25.94
N PHE A 9 15.14 30.56 26.93
CA PHE A 9 15.34 29.10 26.94
C PHE A 9 14.02 28.34 27.07
N SER A 10 13.09 28.82 27.92
CA SER A 10 11.76 28.20 28.07
C SER A 10 10.90 28.30 26.80
N SER A 11 10.93 29.43 26.10
CA SER A 11 10.24 29.56 24.80
C SER A 11 10.84 28.67 23.71
N LEU A 12 12.17 28.50 23.68
CA LEU A 12 12.81 27.62 22.70
C LEU A 12 12.44 26.15 22.92
N ILE A 13 12.41 25.70 24.19
CA ILE A 13 12.00 24.34 24.55
C ILE A 13 10.52 24.10 24.20
N ALA A 14 9.65 25.08 24.46
CA ALA A 14 8.23 24.98 24.11
C ALA A 14 8.01 24.90 22.59
N ILE A 15 8.76 25.67 21.80
CA ILE A 15 8.70 25.61 20.33
C ILE A 15 9.23 24.26 19.82
N LEU A 16 10.31 23.74 20.39
CA LEU A 16 10.88 22.47 19.97
C LEU A 16 9.98 21.28 20.32
N ALA A 17 9.36 21.30 21.50
CA ALA A 17 8.37 20.29 21.90
C ALA A 17 7.10 20.38 21.04
N PHE A 18 6.63 21.58 20.73
CA PHE A 18 5.49 21.81 19.84
C PHE A 18 5.80 21.34 18.41
N LEU A 19 7.01 21.60 17.90
CA LEU A 19 7.43 21.15 16.58
C LEU A 19 7.63 19.64 16.53
N ALA A 20 8.12 19.00 17.60
CA ALA A 20 8.23 17.55 17.69
C ALA A 20 6.85 16.87 17.79
N LEU A 21 5.88 17.47 18.49
CA LEU A 21 4.50 16.99 18.50
C LEU A 21 3.83 17.13 17.11
N LEU A 22 4.09 18.23 16.39
CA LEU A 22 3.55 18.44 15.04
C LEU A 22 4.25 17.60 13.96
N ALA A 23 5.54 17.35 14.11
CA ALA A 23 6.33 16.51 13.20
C ALA A 23 6.13 15.01 13.46
N GLY A 24 5.47 14.63 14.56
CA GLY A 24 5.40 13.28 15.10
C GLY A 24 4.72 12.21 14.24
N ASN A 25 4.13 12.54 13.08
CA ASN A 25 3.42 11.57 12.24
C ASN A 25 3.95 11.50 10.79
N ALA A 26 5.01 12.22 10.45
CA ALA A 26 5.65 12.09 9.14
C ALA A 26 6.57 10.85 9.15
N TYR A 27 5.99 9.66 9.19
CA TYR A 27 6.72 8.47 8.79
C TYR A 27 7.05 8.64 7.31
N ALA A 28 8.34 8.79 7.01
CA ALA A 28 8.82 8.74 5.64
C ALA A 28 8.43 7.36 5.10
N ILE A 29 7.47 7.34 4.18
CA ILE A 29 7.14 6.15 3.42
C ILE A 29 8.34 5.92 2.49
N THR A 30 9.01 4.79 2.65
CA THR A 30 10.00 4.35 1.67
C THR A 30 9.22 3.92 0.43
N ASN A 31 9.33 4.70 -0.64
CA ASN A 31 8.66 4.44 -1.91
C ASN A 31 9.09 3.12 -2.56
N SER A 32 10.20 2.53 -2.09
CA SER A 32 10.73 1.26 -2.56
C SER A 32 10.18 0.04 -1.81
N GLU A 33 9.17 0.17 -0.95
CA GLU A 33 8.63 -0.96 -0.16
C GLU A 33 7.11 -0.92 0.03
N SER A 34 6.45 0.04 -0.63
CA SER A 34 5.04 0.32 -0.42
C SER A 34 4.34 0.77 -1.70
N VAL A 35 3.06 0.45 -1.79
CA VAL A 35 2.17 0.84 -2.88
C VAL A 35 1.02 1.65 -2.32
N VAL A 36 0.64 2.72 -3.00
CA VAL A 36 -0.42 3.63 -2.55
C VAL A 36 -1.47 3.80 -3.64
N SER A 37 -2.74 3.70 -3.27
CA SER A 37 -3.83 4.17 -4.13
C SER A 37 -4.47 5.43 -3.55
N PRO A 38 -4.54 6.55 -4.29
CA PRO A 38 -5.01 7.83 -3.75
C PRO A 38 -6.48 7.84 -3.32
N TYR A 39 -7.30 6.90 -3.82
CA TYR A 39 -8.74 6.94 -3.62
C TYR A 39 -9.37 5.57 -3.46
N TRP A 40 -10.14 5.39 -2.40
CA TRP A 40 -11.17 4.35 -2.25
C TRP A 40 -12.43 4.99 -1.67
N GLN A 41 -13.59 4.34 -1.85
CA GLN A 41 -14.81 4.69 -1.11
C GLN A 41 -15.64 3.45 -0.78
N SER A 42 -16.51 3.59 0.22
CA SER A 42 -17.52 2.60 0.56
C SER A 42 -18.73 3.25 1.21
N ASP A 43 -19.93 2.87 0.80
CA ASP A 43 -21.20 3.31 1.41
C ASP A 43 -22.34 2.31 1.12
N SER A 44 -23.60 2.76 1.20
CA SER A 44 -24.77 1.93 0.91
C SER A 44 -24.97 1.59 -0.56
N GLY A 45 -24.33 2.29 -1.49
CA GLY A 45 -24.43 2.09 -2.93
C GLY A 45 -23.08 1.98 -3.62
N SER A 46 -21.98 1.81 -2.89
CA SER A 46 -20.63 1.70 -3.44
C SER A 46 -19.72 0.85 -2.56
N TYR A 47 -18.76 0.20 -3.21
CA TYR A 47 -17.67 -0.52 -2.58
C TYR A 47 -16.39 -0.36 -3.40
N THR A 48 -15.25 -0.69 -2.80
CA THR A 48 -13.97 -0.74 -3.51
C THR A 48 -13.52 -2.18 -3.70
N PHE A 49 -13.10 -2.50 -4.92
CA PHE A 49 -12.48 -3.78 -5.28
C PHE A 49 -11.01 -3.57 -5.63
N ILE A 50 -10.16 -4.46 -5.14
CA ILE A 50 -8.74 -4.51 -5.49
C ILE A 50 -8.36 -5.96 -5.82
N ALA A 51 -7.60 -6.15 -6.88
CA ALA A 51 -6.93 -7.39 -7.23
C ALA A 51 -5.43 -7.17 -7.14
N VAL A 52 -4.75 -8.02 -6.36
CA VAL A 52 -3.29 -8.06 -6.24
C VAL A 52 -2.82 -9.34 -6.90
N SER A 53 -1.92 -9.24 -7.88
CA SER A 53 -1.45 -10.41 -8.65
C SER A 53 0.06 -10.56 -8.59
N HIS A 54 0.50 -11.80 -8.38
CA HIS A 54 1.90 -12.19 -8.50
C HIS A 54 2.17 -12.77 -9.89
N THR A 55 2.86 -12.04 -10.75
CA THR A 55 3.04 -12.39 -12.18
C THR A 55 4.06 -13.51 -12.44
N SER A 56 4.80 -13.95 -11.42
CA SER A 56 5.79 -15.05 -11.52
C SER A 56 6.95 -14.72 -12.46
N LEU A 57 7.33 -13.45 -12.54
CA LEU A 57 8.46 -13.03 -13.33
C LEU A 57 9.78 -13.41 -12.66
N SER A 58 10.83 -13.54 -13.46
CA SER A 58 12.19 -13.76 -12.95
C SER A 58 12.58 -12.63 -12.00
N GLY A 59 13.31 -12.97 -10.93
CA GLY A 59 13.73 -11.99 -9.92
C GLY A 59 12.70 -11.72 -8.82
N MET A 60 11.45 -12.17 -8.96
CA MET A 60 10.47 -12.17 -7.86
C MET A 60 10.66 -13.40 -6.97
N ALA A 61 10.54 -13.22 -5.65
CA ALA A 61 10.45 -14.36 -4.74
C ALA A 61 9.16 -15.14 -4.99
N SER A 62 9.15 -16.45 -4.76
CA SER A 62 7.96 -17.29 -4.93
C SER A 62 6.76 -16.92 -4.04
N GLN A 63 7.00 -16.11 -3.01
CA GLN A 63 6.01 -15.63 -2.05
C GLN A 63 6.32 -14.19 -1.65
N ILE A 64 5.30 -13.33 -1.69
CA ILE A 64 5.40 -11.93 -1.27
C ILE A 64 4.32 -11.66 -0.23
N GLY A 65 4.74 -11.16 0.94
CA GLY A 65 3.84 -10.83 2.05
C GLY A 65 3.52 -9.34 2.06
N LEU A 66 2.23 -9.00 2.19
CA LEU A 66 1.75 -7.61 2.22
C LEU A 66 0.65 -7.37 3.26
N THR A 67 0.55 -6.13 3.71
CA THR A 67 -0.56 -5.62 4.53
C THR A 67 -1.25 -4.49 3.78
N VAL A 68 -2.58 -4.56 3.64
CA VAL A 68 -3.41 -3.56 2.97
C VAL A 68 -4.25 -2.81 4.00
N ASN A 69 -4.07 -1.49 4.04
CA ASN A 69 -4.75 -0.59 4.95
C ASN A 69 -5.67 0.35 4.15
N ALA A 70 -6.94 0.43 4.55
CA ALA A 70 -7.85 1.47 4.10
C ALA A 70 -7.84 2.62 5.11
N ILE A 71 -7.26 3.75 4.71
CA ILE A 71 -7.07 4.91 5.57
C ILE A 71 -8.05 6.00 5.13
N GLN A 72 -8.81 6.53 6.09
CA GLN A 72 -9.82 7.56 5.88
C GLN A 72 -9.17 8.94 5.68
N ASN A 73 -9.95 9.92 5.25
CA ASN A 73 -9.46 11.29 5.04
C ASN A 73 -8.89 11.95 6.32
N ASP A 74 -9.35 11.50 7.50
CA ASP A 74 -8.91 11.97 8.82
C ASP A 74 -7.69 11.20 9.35
N GLN A 75 -7.10 10.35 8.50
CA GLN A 75 -5.93 9.49 8.78
C GLN A 75 -6.22 8.32 9.72
N SER A 76 -7.47 8.09 10.13
CA SER A 76 -7.83 6.90 10.88
C SER A 76 -8.03 5.68 9.96
N ALA A 77 -7.91 4.47 10.51
CA ALA A 77 -8.22 3.25 9.77
C ALA A 77 -9.74 3.10 9.62
N PHE A 78 -10.21 2.79 8.40
CA PHE A 78 -11.63 2.52 8.14
C PHE A 78 -12.11 1.21 8.78
N GLY A 79 -11.26 0.20 8.77
CA GLY A 79 -11.49 -1.12 9.34
C GLY A 79 -10.17 -1.82 9.62
N THR A 80 -10.24 -3.09 10.02
CA THR A 80 -9.05 -3.91 10.25
C THR A 80 -8.30 -4.12 8.94
N ALA A 81 -7.00 -3.81 8.92
CA ALA A 81 -6.13 -4.08 7.78
C ALA A 81 -6.08 -5.58 7.49
N VAL A 82 -5.95 -5.95 6.21
CA VAL A 82 -5.79 -7.34 5.80
C VAL A 82 -4.32 -7.64 5.52
N THR A 83 -3.83 -8.74 6.07
CA THR A 83 -2.44 -9.18 5.94
C THR A 83 -2.42 -10.58 5.36
N PHE A 84 -1.70 -10.78 4.27
CA PHE A 84 -1.60 -12.10 3.62
C PHE A 84 -0.31 -12.23 2.83
N THR A 85 0.00 -13.47 2.46
CA THR A 85 1.08 -13.82 1.53
C THR A 85 0.46 -14.26 0.21
N ILE A 86 0.92 -13.68 -0.89
CA ILE A 86 0.56 -14.11 -2.24
C ILE A 86 1.65 -15.02 -2.79
N GLU A 87 1.24 -16.17 -3.32
CA GLU A 87 2.13 -17.13 -3.98
C GLU A 87 2.27 -16.79 -5.47
N SER A 88 3.38 -17.25 -6.05
CA SER A 88 3.65 -17.09 -7.47
C SER A 88 2.51 -17.59 -8.35
N GLY A 89 1.99 -16.71 -9.21
CA GLY A 89 0.98 -17.04 -10.22
C GLY A 89 -0.45 -16.87 -9.73
N ASN A 90 -0.62 -16.47 -8.47
CA ASN A 90 -1.93 -16.28 -7.87
C ASN A 90 -2.36 -14.81 -7.88
N THR A 91 -3.68 -14.61 -7.76
CA THR A 91 -4.31 -13.30 -7.58
C THR A 91 -5.18 -13.34 -6.33
N THR A 92 -4.96 -12.42 -5.40
CA THR A 92 -5.81 -12.22 -4.23
C THR A 92 -6.77 -11.06 -4.48
N ARG A 93 -8.05 -11.29 -4.21
CA ARG A 93 -9.10 -10.27 -4.30
C ARG A 93 -9.36 -9.67 -2.93
N ILE A 94 -9.54 -8.35 -2.88
CA ILE A 94 -9.80 -7.59 -1.66
C ILE A 94 -11.02 -6.71 -1.90
N PHE A 95 -11.93 -6.70 -0.93
CA PHE A 95 -13.10 -5.82 -0.94
C PHE A 95 -13.05 -4.89 0.27
N ILE A 96 -13.31 -3.62 0.03
CA ILE A 96 -13.53 -2.61 1.08
C ILE A 96 -15.01 -2.29 1.05
N VAL A 97 -15.68 -2.67 2.13
CA VAL A 97 -17.14 -2.63 2.20
C VAL A 97 -17.58 -2.05 3.54
N ARG A 98 -18.77 -1.49 3.54
CA ARG A 98 -19.44 -1.07 4.77
C ARG A 98 -19.86 -2.27 5.60
N THR A 99 -20.08 -2.04 6.89
CA THR A 99 -20.75 -3.03 7.73
C THR A 99 -22.14 -3.39 7.16
N ASN A 100 -22.51 -4.67 7.24
CA ASN A 100 -23.77 -5.25 6.76
C ASN A 100 -23.99 -5.15 5.24
N GLN A 101 -22.94 -5.32 4.43
CA GLN A 101 -23.10 -5.54 2.98
C GLN A 101 -23.68 -6.96 2.74
N SER A 102 -24.83 -7.05 2.05
CA SER A 102 -25.61 -8.29 1.88
C SER A 102 -25.10 -9.28 0.83
N THR A 103 -24.35 -8.82 -0.16
CA THR A 103 -23.99 -9.54 -1.39
C THR A 103 -22.48 -9.73 -1.57
N ILE A 104 -21.66 -8.78 -1.10
CA ILE A 104 -20.20 -8.76 -1.19
C ILE A 104 -19.66 -8.83 0.23
N ASN A 105 -19.54 -10.06 0.74
CA ASN A 105 -19.05 -10.36 2.09
C ASN A 105 -18.32 -11.71 2.14
N GLU A 106 -17.63 -11.97 3.26
CA GLU A 106 -16.83 -13.19 3.49
C GLU A 106 -17.62 -14.49 3.31
N THR A 107 -18.92 -14.50 3.63
CA THR A 107 -19.76 -15.70 3.47
C THR A 107 -20.03 -15.98 1.99
N SER A 108 -20.28 -14.94 1.20
CA SER A 108 -20.55 -15.03 -0.23
C SER A 108 -19.29 -15.24 -1.10
N ILE A 109 -18.13 -14.75 -0.66
CA ILE A 109 -16.86 -14.79 -1.42
C ILE A 109 -15.71 -15.18 -0.49
N SER A 110 -15.70 -16.44 -0.04
CA SER A 110 -14.72 -16.95 0.93
C SER A 110 -13.25 -16.93 0.47
N SER A 111 -13.01 -16.78 -0.83
CA SER A 111 -11.66 -16.69 -1.41
C SER A 111 -11.09 -15.28 -1.44
N ALA A 112 -11.84 -14.26 -1.00
CA ALA A 112 -11.42 -12.87 -0.97
C ALA A 112 -11.11 -12.39 0.45
N GLN A 113 -10.32 -11.34 0.54
CA GLN A 113 -10.04 -10.60 1.77
C GLN A 113 -11.03 -9.44 1.90
N PHE A 114 -11.33 -9.03 3.13
CA PHE A 114 -12.31 -7.97 3.41
C PHE A 114 -11.77 -6.97 4.42
N ILE A 115 -11.88 -5.69 4.09
CA ILE A 115 -11.76 -4.58 5.05
C ILE A 115 -13.17 -4.05 5.26
N VAL A 116 -13.74 -4.33 6.43
CA VAL A 116 -15.10 -3.94 6.79
C VAL A 116 -15.06 -2.79 7.78
N GLY A 117 -15.68 -1.67 7.41
CA GLY A 117 -15.72 -0.46 8.25
C GLY A 117 -17.14 -0.08 8.67
N THR A 118 -17.43 1.22 8.71
CA THR A 118 -18.72 1.74 9.22
C THR A 118 -19.87 1.57 8.21
N THR A 119 -21.08 2.02 8.55
CA THR A 119 -22.24 1.99 7.64
C THR A 119 -22.36 3.23 6.75
N ASN A 120 -21.68 4.33 7.11
CA ASN A 120 -21.78 5.60 6.41
C ASN A 120 -20.86 5.63 5.20
N PHE A 121 -21.03 6.67 4.38
CA PHE A 121 -20.08 6.97 3.33
C PHE A 121 -18.73 7.35 3.93
N GLU A 122 -17.71 6.58 3.55
CA GLU A 122 -16.32 6.86 3.89
C GLU A 122 -15.45 6.72 2.65
N HIS A 123 -14.35 7.47 2.64
CA HIS A 123 -13.37 7.48 1.56
C HIS A 123 -11.99 7.85 2.10
N GLY A 124 -10.97 7.61 1.29
CA GLY A 124 -9.62 8.03 1.60
C GLY A 124 -8.61 7.37 0.68
N HIS A 125 -7.45 6.96 1.20
CA HIS A 125 -6.40 6.33 0.40
C HIS A 125 -6.08 4.93 0.92
N ILE A 126 -5.54 4.10 0.04
CA ILE A 126 -5.02 2.77 0.36
C ILE A 126 -3.53 2.87 0.54
N ARG A 127 -3.03 2.23 1.61
CA ARG A 127 -1.61 2.01 1.81
C ARG A 127 -1.34 0.52 1.90
N ILE A 128 -0.41 0.05 1.09
CA ILE A 128 0.01 -1.34 1.00
C ILE A 128 1.47 -1.40 1.37
N ASP A 129 1.79 -2.13 2.43
CA ASP A 129 3.15 -2.24 2.96
C ASP A 129 3.65 -3.67 2.87
N THR A 130 4.92 -3.81 2.52
CA THR A 130 5.60 -5.10 2.55
C THR A 130 5.76 -5.63 3.98
N ILE A 131 5.62 -6.94 4.18
CA ILE A 131 5.85 -7.60 5.48
C ILE A 131 7.34 -7.94 5.69
N ALA A 132 8.08 -8.21 4.62
CA ALA A 132 9.47 -8.63 4.70
C ALA A 132 10.35 -7.53 5.31
N THR A 133 11.26 -7.90 6.21
CA THR A 133 12.19 -6.96 6.89
C THR A 133 13.31 -6.44 6.00
N SER A 134 13.54 -7.10 4.87
CA SER A 134 14.55 -6.71 3.87
C SER A 134 14.00 -7.11 2.49
N PRO A 135 13.01 -6.35 1.98
CA PRO A 135 12.28 -6.71 0.78
C PRO A 135 13.11 -6.52 -0.50
N THR A 136 14.02 -5.54 -0.48
CA THR A 136 14.98 -5.26 -1.56
C THR A 136 16.22 -6.15 -1.55
N SER A 137 16.27 -7.15 -0.66
CA SER A 137 17.33 -8.16 -0.64
C SER A 137 16.79 -9.46 -1.24
N SER A 138 17.39 -9.91 -2.35
CA SER A 138 17.04 -11.19 -2.96
C SER A 138 17.22 -12.35 -1.97
N THR A 139 16.30 -13.31 -1.98
CA THR A 139 16.40 -14.52 -1.14
C THR A 139 17.43 -15.54 -1.64
N GLY A 140 17.99 -15.33 -2.83
CA GLY A 140 19.04 -16.15 -3.44
C GLY A 140 19.55 -15.53 -4.75
N ASP A 141 19.88 -16.35 -5.76
CA ASP A 141 20.53 -15.90 -7.00
C ASP A 141 19.62 -15.11 -7.98
N ALA A 142 18.45 -14.61 -7.53
CA ALA A 142 17.47 -13.88 -8.36
C ALA A 142 17.06 -14.63 -9.66
N SER A 143 17.22 -15.96 -9.64
CA SER A 143 17.01 -16.86 -10.77
C SER A 143 15.54 -17.26 -10.91
N LEU A 144 15.20 -18.02 -11.95
CA LEU A 144 13.85 -18.55 -12.20
C LEU A 144 13.35 -19.56 -11.12
N SER A 145 14.15 -19.81 -10.09
CA SER A 145 13.90 -20.83 -9.06
C SER A 145 13.04 -20.33 -7.89
N GLY A 146 12.46 -19.13 -7.97
CA GLY A 146 11.64 -18.56 -6.90
C GLY A 146 12.44 -17.90 -5.77
N ASP A 147 13.75 -17.72 -6.01
CA ASP A 147 14.64 -16.92 -5.18
C ASP A 147 14.73 -15.52 -5.76
N GLY A 148 14.22 -14.52 -5.06
CA GLY A 148 14.10 -13.17 -5.59
C GLY A 148 13.73 -12.14 -4.52
N PHE A 149 13.31 -10.96 -4.97
CA PHE A 149 12.89 -9.89 -4.08
C PHE A 149 11.48 -10.15 -3.54
N ARG A 150 11.26 -9.74 -2.28
CA ARG A 150 9.99 -9.96 -1.57
C ARG A 150 9.22 -8.67 -1.39
N ASP A 151 9.39 -7.76 -2.33
CA ASP A 151 8.83 -6.42 -2.28
C ASP A 151 7.43 -6.39 -2.88
N THR A 152 6.50 -5.75 -2.16
CA THR A 152 5.14 -5.51 -2.62
C THR A 152 5.09 -4.67 -3.90
N THR A 153 6.10 -3.84 -4.17
CA THR A 153 6.19 -3.04 -5.42
C THR A 153 6.32 -3.92 -6.68
N MET A 154 6.74 -5.18 -6.54
CA MET A 154 6.84 -6.13 -7.65
C MET A 154 5.51 -6.80 -8.00
N LEU A 155 4.46 -6.56 -7.22
CA LEU A 155 3.14 -7.08 -7.51
C LEU A 155 2.40 -6.16 -8.48
N SER A 156 1.48 -6.74 -9.26
CA SER A 156 0.57 -5.98 -10.11
C SER A 156 -0.71 -5.69 -9.36
N TYR A 157 -1.17 -4.43 -9.40
CA TYR A 157 -2.40 -4.02 -8.76
C TYR A 157 -3.39 -3.52 -9.81
N TRP A 158 -4.64 -3.89 -9.60
CA TRP A 158 -5.76 -3.33 -10.32
C TRP A 158 -6.90 -3.12 -9.36
N GLY A 159 -7.65 -2.05 -9.53
CA GLY A 159 -8.75 -1.74 -8.62
C GLY A 159 -9.80 -0.89 -9.29
N THR A 160 -10.99 -0.93 -8.71
CA THR A 160 -12.10 -0.10 -9.11
C THR A 160 -12.93 0.24 -7.91
N VAL A 161 -13.42 1.46 -7.89
CA VAL A 161 -14.58 1.80 -7.09
C VAL A 161 -15.81 1.45 -7.91
N VAL A 162 -16.73 0.69 -7.32
CA VAL A 162 -17.99 0.29 -7.96
C VAL A 162 -19.12 1.10 -7.34
N VAL A 163 -19.98 1.66 -8.18
CA VAL A 163 -21.26 2.28 -7.82
C VAL A 163 -22.36 1.31 -8.22
N GLU A 164 -22.94 0.67 -7.22
CA GLU A 164 -23.85 -0.48 -7.36
C GLU A 164 -25.11 -0.12 -8.16
N ALA A 165 -25.69 1.05 -7.91
CA ALA A 165 -26.97 1.46 -8.49
C ALA A 165 -26.99 1.43 -10.03
N ASN A 166 -25.84 1.64 -10.67
CA ASN A 166 -25.71 1.65 -12.14
C ASN A 166 -24.74 0.60 -12.67
N THR A 167 -24.16 -0.24 -11.80
CA THR A 167 -23.04 -1.16 -12.15
C THR A 167 -21.91 -0.41 -12.87
N THR A 168 -21.69 0.85 -12.51
CA THR A 168 -20.62 1.70 -13.06
C THR A 168 -19.47 1.76 -12.06
N GLY A 169 -18.35 2.30 -12.48
CA GLY A 169 -17.22 2.50 -11.59
C GLY A 169 -16.15 3.38 -12.21
N PHE A 170 -15.09 3.59 -11.44
CA PHE A 170 -13.87 4.23 -11.93
C PHE A 170 -12.67 3.41 -11.48
N ALA A 171 -11.73 3.26 -12.40
CA ALA A 171 -10.47 2.57 -12.14
C ALA A 171 -9.66 3.35 -11.09
N MET A 172 -8.96 2.60 -10.25
CA MET A 172 -8.03 3.13 -9.27
C MET A 172 -6.62 3.12 -9.83
N GLU A 173 -5.83 4.10 -9.41
CA GLU A 173 -4.40 4.18 -9.67
C GLU A 173 -3.62 3.58 -8.50
N PHE A 174 -2.53 2.87 -8.79
CA PHE A 174 -1.63 2.29 -7.79
C PHE A 174 -0.21 2.76 -8.05
N ILE A 175 0.28 3.65 -7.17
CA ILE A 175 1.61 4.24 -7.28
C ILE A 175 2.60 3.34 -6.53
N GLY A 176 3.73 3.05 -7.17
CA GLY A 176 4.79 2.19 -6.69
C GLY A 176 4.63 0.73 -7.09
N ASP A 177 3.68 0.39 -7.99
CA ASP A 177 3.48 -0.99 -8.42
C ASP A 177 4.35 -1.40 -9.63
N MET A 178 4.19 -2.64 -10.09
CA MET A 178 4.95 -3.18 -11.22
C MET A 178 4.67 -2.46 -12.55
N HIS A 179 3.56 -1.75 -12.70
CA HIS A 179 3.26 -0.98 -13.90
C HIS A 179 3.95 0.39 -13.90
N ASP A 180 4.41 0.85 -12.75
CA ASP A 180 5.12 2.11 -12.65
C ASP A 180 6.54 2.00 -13.20
N SER A 181 6.93 3.04 -13.95
CA SER A 181 8.30 3.20 -14.40
C SER A 181 9.19 3.68 -13.24
N ALA A 182 10.28 2.98 -12.99
CA ALA A 182 11.35 3.49 -12.13
C ALA A 182 12.49 4.09 -12.96
N ILE A 183 13.13 5.11 -12.41
CA ILE A 183 14.35 5.69 -12.95
C ILE A 183 15.55 4.89 -12.44
N ALA A 184 16.38 4.36 -13.34
CA ALA A 184 17.65 3.76 -12.96
C ALA A 184 18.58 4.85 -12.39
N PRO A 185 19.17 4.68 -11.19
CA PRO A 185 20.07 5.68 -10.60
C PRO A 185 21.36 5.88 -11.42
N THR A 186 21.72 4.88 -12.24
CA THR A 186 22.81 4.90 -13.21
C THR A 186 22.45 4.07 -14.43
N PHE A 187 22.48 4.66 -15.63
CA PHE A 187 22.49 3.88 -16.88
C PHE A 187 23.90 3.29 -17.08
N ASP A 188 24.11 2.03 -16.72
CA ASP A 188 25.25 1.27 -17.23
C ASP A 188 24.85 0.60 -18.55
N GLY A 189 25.18 1.28 -19.67
CA GLY A 189 24.89 0.79 -21.02
C GLY A 189 25.59 -0.53 -21.38
N SER A 190 26.44 -1.09 -20.50
CA SER A 190 27.07 -2.40 -20.71
C SER A 190 26.33 -3.58 -20.07
N SER A 191 25.39 -3.32 -19.15
CA SER A 191 24.75 -4.36 -18.33
C SER A 191 23.32 -4.74 -18.76
N GLY A 192 22.73 -4.07 -19.76
CA GLY A 192 21.44 -4.48 -20.34
C GLY A 192 20.28 -4.57 -19.34
N ILE A 193 20.26 -3.71 -18.32
CA ILE A 193 19.21 -3.72 -17.31
C ILE A 193 17.93 -3.13 -17.94
N ASP A 194 16.91 -3.97 -18.05
CA ASP A 194 15.60 -3.60 -18.60
C ASP A 194 14.91 -2.57 -17.69
N VAL A 195 14.44 -1.48 -18.29
CA VAL A 195 13.67 -0.42 -17.63
C VAL A 195 12.21 -0.89 -17.52
N ALA A 196 11.91 -1.77 -16.57
CA ALA A 196 10.55 -2.12 -16.18
C ALA A 196 10.47 -2.56 -14.70
N GLY A 197 9.61 -1.88 -13.92
CA GLY A 197 9.30 -2.18 -12.51
C GLY A 197 10.18 -1.46 -11.46
N PRO A 198 9.67 -1.16 -10.25
CA PRO A 198 10.43 -0.43 -9.23
C PRO A 198 11.49 -1.29 -8.54
N GLY A 199 12.75 -0.85 -8.62
CA GLY A 199 13.85 -1.39 -7.81
C GLY A 199 14.65 -2.55 -8.41
N ALA A 200 14.57 -2.80 -9.73
CA ALA A 200 15.57 -3.65 -10.39
C ALA A 200 16.97 -3.01 -10.22
N PRO A 201 17.92 -3.66 -9.51
CA PRO A 201 19.29 -3.18 -9.44
C PRO A 201 19.98 -3.22 -10.81
#